data_AF-A0A5N8V773-F1
#
_entry.id   AF-A0A5N8V773-F1
#
_cell.length_a   1.000
_cell.length_b   1.000
_cell.length_c   1.000
_cell.angle_alpha   90.00
_cell.angle_beta   90.00
_cell.angle_gamma   90.00
#
_symmetry.space_group_name_H-M   'P 1'
#
loop_
_entity.id
_entity.type
_entity.pdbx_description
1 polymer ?
#
loop_
_entity_poly.entity_id
_entity_poly.type
_entity_poly.pdbx_seq_one_letter_code
_entity_poly.pdbx_strand_id
1 'polypeptide(L)'
;MTTDAAAADPAAAGTPADDRAGDSGDSGRIRGVPVARGFRFELVKLVAQWRIRLLVLACWIAPALFVAAVSRQSTLPSDTLFGRWMHATGWAGPLVVLGFAGTWALPLLTSVVAGDVFASEDRLGTWRHLLVAVRSPRRIFAAKALASLTVIVLLVTGMACSSTVGGLVAVGDQPLIGLDGHVLAPSDAVGEVLLAWVCALAPTLALAAIGLLGSVALGRSPMGLLLPALVALTMQLAQMLPLPVTVRLALPGYAFIAWSGLFTSPAQLGPLLVGVTVSLVWAVTATVLAYLLFLRRDFTNPSYDGPGRRALTLGVLPPVCLLVLTVVAVAVARPSMGSGIDQGKVQRSVATAFAHLYRLQTEQLNRPAVTEAQLRVTAACDKGAGRGAAEGPGNDWRCVVTWHLPGVQAPGTAIYQLDLTSDGRYMADGDGPKEVNGYFLVRTPTGDAPNPLWQFDGNVELLSTTPKG
;
A
#
# COMPACT_ATOMS: atom_id res chain seq x y z
N MET A 1 -23.40 111.07 28.61
CA MET A 1 -23.93 110.92 27.24
C MET A 1 -24.03 109.44 26.97
N THR A 2 -25.18 108.83 27.29
CA THR A 2 -26.34 108.63 26.37
C THR A 2 -25.99 107.57 25.33
N THR A 3 -26.70 106.47 25.08
CA THR A 3 -28.05 105.97 25.42
C THR A 3 -28.16 104.59 24.73
N ASP A 4 -28.87 103.62 25.34
CA ASP A 4 -30.06 102.93 24.79
C ASP A 4 -30.31 102.95 23.26
N ALA A 5 -30.91 101.98 22.57
CA ALA A 5 -31.66 100.76 22.85
C ALA A 5 -31.97 100.12 21.46
N ALA A 6 -31.99 98.79 21.31
CA ALA A 6 -33.16 97.93 21.09
C ALA A 6 -33.69 97.71 19.64
N ALA A 7 -34.22 96.48 19.45
CA ALA A 7 -35.16 95.95 18.43
C ALA A 7 -34.56 95.42 17.09
N ALA A 8 -34.95 94.28 16.51
CA ALA A 8 -35.95 93.24 16.81
C ALA A 8 -35.69 91.93 16.01
N ASP A 9 -36.24 90.81 16.53
CA ASP A 9 -36.44 89.44 15.97
C ASP A 9 -37.42 89.41 14.75
N PRO A 10 -37.71 88.28 14.00
CA PRO A 10 -37.76 86.88 14.47
C PRO A 10 -37.38 85.72 13.49
N ALA A 11 -37.21 84.53 14.10
CA ALA A 11 -37.64 83.17 13.70
C ALA A 11 -37.21 82.52 12.35
N ALA A 12 -36.48 81.41 12.45
CA ALA A 12 -36.81 80.16 11.73
C ALA A 12 -36.19 78.93 12.42
N ALA A 13 -37.02 77.91 12.57
CA ALA A 13 -36.80 76.65 13.28
C ALA A 13 -35.71 75.75 12.68
N GLY A 14 -35.12 74.90 13.52
CA GLY A 14 -34.36 73.75 13.04
C GLY A 14 -33.43 73.11 14.08
N THR A 15 -33.98 72.25 14.93
CA THR A 15 -33.19 71.25 15.66
C THR A 15 -32.73 70.17 14.68
N PRO A 16 -31.46 69.75 14.71
CA PRO A 16 -31.15 68.33 14.58
C PRO A 16 -30.25 67.91 15.75
N ALA A 17 -30.76 67.04 16.63
CA ALA A 17 -30.75 65.60 16.47
C ALA A 17 -29.36 65.02 16.76
N ASP A 18 -29.34 64.32 17.89
CA ASP A 18 -28.29 63.46 18.45
C ASP A 18 -27.81 62.46 17.39
N ASP A 19 -26.80 62.82 16.58
CA ASP A 19 -26.06 61.89 15.73
C ASP A 19 -25.08 61.08 16.60
N ARG A 20 -25.64 60.31 17.54
CA ARG A 20 -25.09 59.01 17.93
C ARG A 20 -25.38 58.04 16.78
N ALA A 21 -24.75 58.28 15.64
CA ALA A 21 -24.56 57.24 14.65
C ALA A 21 -23.65 56.20 15.30
N GLY A 22 -24.28 55.11 15.76
CA GLY A 22 -23.60 53.96 16.31
C GLY A 22 -22.47 53.56 15.39
N ASP A 23 -21.25 53.76 15.87
CA ASP A 23 -20.11 52.92 15.55
C ASP A 23 -20.51 51.51 15.99
N SER A 24 -21.31 50.85 15.15
CA SER A 24 -21.58 49.43 15.23
C SER A 24 -20.25 48.78 14.94
N GLY A 25 -19.48 48.61 16.01
CA GLY A 25 -18.22 47.91 16.02
C GLY A 25 -18.43 46.52 15.46
N ASP A 26 -18.23 46.37 14.15
CA ASP A 26 -17.59 45.19 13.62
C ASP A 26 -16.13 45.27 14.07
N SER A 27 -15.96 45.01 15.37
CA SER A 27 -14.69 44.72 16.00
C SER A 27 -14.08 43.65 15.15
N GLY A 28 -13.19 44.05 14.23
CA GLY A 28 -12.62 43.20 13.21
C GLY A 28 -12.14 41.93 13.87
N ARG A 29 -12.94 40.87 13.76
CA ARG A 29 -12.56 39.54 14.23
C ARG A 29 -11.34 39.25 13.41
N ILE A 30 -10.15 39.42 14.00
CA ILE A 30 -8.88 39.22 13.33
C ILE A 30 -8.92 37.79 12.80
N ARG A 31 -9.26 37.65 11.53
CA ARG A 31 -9.64 36.37 10.93
C ARG A 31 -8.35 35.59 10.86
N GLY A 32 -8.19 34.62 11.76
CA GLY A 32 -7.00 33.78 11.78
C GLY A 32 -6.75 33.20 10.40
N VAL A 33 -5.48 32.96 10.06
CA VAL A 33 -5.06 32.51 8.72
C VAL A 33 -5.87 31.27 8.31
N PRO A 34 -6.44 31.25 7.09
CA PRO A 34 -7.20 30.09 6.61
C PRO A 34 -6.27 28.90 6.36
N VAL A 35 -6.77 27.68 6.60
CA VAL A 35 -6.01 26.43 6.42
C VAL A 35 -5.43 26.32 5.01
N ALA A 36 -6.14 26.79 3.98
CA ALA A 36 -5.68 26.76 2.60
C ALA A 36 -4.37 27.56 2.38
N ARG A 37 -4.20 28.71 3.04
CA ARG A 37 -2.94 29.49 2.95
C ARG A 37 -1.81 28.80 3.69
N GLY A 38 -2.10 28.24 4.88
CA GLY A 38 -1.13 27.43 5.63
C GLY A 38 -0.68 26.20 4.84
N PHE A 39 -1.63 25.47 4.25
CA PHE A 39 -1.37 24.30 3.41
C PHE A 39 -0.47 24.66 2.21
N ARG A 40 -0.77 25.74 1.48
CA ARG A 40 0.07 26.19 0.36
C ARG A 40 1.49 26.53 0.81
N PHE A 41 1.63 27.22 1.94
CA PHE A 41 2.94 27.55 2.50
C PHE A 41 3.73 26.28 2.86
N GLU A 42 3.11 25.33 3.56
CA GLU A 42 3.75 24.06 3.92
C GLU A 42 4.12 23.22 2.69
N LEU A 43 3.29 23.21 1.66
CA LEU A 43 3.57 22.51 0.41
C LEU A 43 4.78 23.12 -0.31
N VAL A 44 4.84 24.46 -0.44
CA VAL A 44 5.99 25.16 -1.00
C VAL A 44 7.25 24.89 -0.18
N LYS A 45 7.13 24.89 1.15
CA LYS A 45 8.24 24.56 2.05
C LYS A 45 8.78 23.15 1.79
N LEU A 46 7.92 22.14 1.74
CA LEU A 46 8.32 20.76 1.47
C LEU A 46 8.98 20.63 0.09
N VAL A 47 8.36 21.16 -0.96
CA VAL A 47 8.88 21.07 -2.33
C VAL A 47 10.14 21.93 -2.54
N ALA A 48 10.40 22.93 -1.71
CA ALA A 48 11.65 23.68 -1.72
C ALA A 48 12.83 22.90 -1.14
N GLN A 49 12.58 21.89 -0.30
CA GLN A 49 13.64 21.06 0.27
C GLN A 49 14.28 20.18 -0.81
N TRP A 50 15.61 20.24 -0.93
CA TRP A 50 16.35 19.44 -1.90
C TRP A 50 16.06 17.93 -1.77
N ARG A 51 15.87 17.43 -0.54
CA ARG A 51 15.54 16.03 -0.27
C ARG A 51 14.24 15.61 -0.96
N ILE A 52 13.18 16.42 -0.81
CA ILE A 52 11.88 16.14 -1.43
C ILE A 52 11.98 16.26 -2.96
N ARG A 53 12.73 17.24 -3.48
CA ARG A 53 12.96 17.36 -4.93
C ARG A 53 13.64 16.12 -5.50
N LEU A 54 14.66 15.61 -4.83
CA LEU A 54 15.32 14.35 -5.23
C LEU A 54 14.36 13.17 -5.14
N LEU A 55 13.53 13.08 -4.10
CA LEU A 55 12.53 12.01 -3.98
C LEU A 55 11.49 12.09 -5.10
N VAL A 56 11.01 13.29 -5.46
CA VAL A 56 10.11 13.49 -6.60
C VAL A 56 10.79 13.03 -7.88
N LEU A 57 12.01 13.49 -8.16
CA LEU A 57 12.76 13.06 -9.34
C LEU A 57 12.94 11.53 -9.39
N ALA A 58 13.34 10.94 -8.26
CA ALA A 58 13.54 9.50 -8.14
C ALA A 58 12.23 8.74 -8.37
N CYS A 59 11.12 9.13 -7.73
CA CYS A 59 9.84 8.44 -7.87
C CYS A 59 9.27 8.54 -9.30
N TRP A 60 9.52 9.64 -10.00
CA TRP A 60 8.99 9.86 -11.35
C TRP A 60 9.88 9.31 -12.48
N ILE A 61 11.16 9.02 -12.21
CA ILE A 61 12.12 8.58 -13.23
C ILE A 61 12.66 7.19 -12.96
N ALA A 62 13.07 6.88 -11.73
CA ALA A 62 13.79 5.64 -11.43
C ALA A 62 12.97 4.37 -11.74
N PRO A 63 11.64 4.30 -11.49
CA PRO A 63 10.86 3.12 -11.85
C PRO A 63 10.81 2.87 -13.37
N ALA A 64 10.62 3.92 -14.18
CA ALA A 64 10.67 3.79 -15.64
C ALA A 64 12.04 3.29 -16.13
N LEU A 65 13.12 3.87 -15.60
CA LEU A 65 14.49 3.46 -15.95
C LEU A 65 14.78 2.03 -15.51
N PHE A 66 14.32 1.62 -14.33
CA PHE A 66 14.47 0.25 -13.84
C PHE A 66 13.79 -0.74 -14.78
N VAL A 67 12.52 -0.52 -15.14
CA VAL A 67 11.79 -1.42 -16.04
C VAL A 67 12.44 -1.46 -17.43
N ALA A 68 12.86 -0.32 -17.97
CA ALA A 68 13.56 -0.25 -19.25
C ALA A 68 14.96 -0.88 -19.23
N ALA A 69 15.64 -0.88 -18.08
CA ALA A 69 16.92 -1.55 -17.92
C ALA A 69 16.74 -3.06 -17.85
N VAL A 70 15.78 -3.54 -17.05
CA VAL A 70 15.45 -4.98 -16.96
C VAL A 70 14.99 -5.53 -18.31
N SER A 71 14.23 -4.77 -19.09
CA SER A 71 13.77 -5.21 -20.41
C SER A 71 14.91 -5.48 -21.41
N ARG A 72 16.11 -4.95 -21.17
CA ARG A 72 17.32 -5.17 -21.98
C ARG A 72 18.24 -6.26 -21.43
N GLN A 73 17.99 -6.75 -20.23
CA GLN A 73 18.79 -7.81 -19.61
C GLN A 73 18.32 -9.18 -20.10
N SER A 74 19.21 -10.17 -20.08
CA SER A 74 18.86 -11.57 -20.34
C SER A 74 18.41 -12.31 -19.09
N THR A 75 18.67 -11.74 -17.90
CA THR A 75 18.31 -12.31 -16.60
C THR A 75 17.13 -11.56 -16.01
N LEU A 76 16.06 -12.28 -15.68
CA LEU A 76 14.89 -11.72 -15.02
C LEU A 76 14.99 -11.88 -13.50
N PRO A 77 14.38 -10.97 -12.71
CA PRO A 77 14.25 -11.14 -11.26
C PRO A 77 13.18 -12.19 -10.93
N SER A 78 13.46 -13.47 -11.17
CA SER A 78 12.50 -14.58 -11.02
C SER A 78 11.91 -14.75 -9.62
N ASP A 79 12.62 -14.31 -8.59
CA ASP A 79 12.18 -14.38 -7.18
C ASP A 79 11.16 -13.29 -6.81
N THR A 80 11.00 -12.29 -7.70
CA THR A 80 10.04 -11.20 -7.52
C THR A 80 8.71 -11.55 -8.19
N LEU A 81 7.62 -11.17 -7.53
CA LEU A 81 6.26 -11.40 -8.01
C LEU A 81 6.04 -10.67 -9.35
N PHE A 82 5.57 -11.39 -10.37
CA PHE A 82 5.52 -11.00 -11.79
C PHE A 82 6.87 -10.73 -12.48
N GLY A 83 8.00 -10.96 -11.79
CA GLY A 83 9.34 -10.77 -12.35
C GLY A 83 9.61 -11.62 -13.59
N ARG A 84 9.13 -12.87 -13.60
CA ARG A 84 9.21 -13.78 -14.77
C ARG A 84 8.47 -13.27 -16.01
N TRP A 85 7.49 -12.39 -15.83
CA TRP A 85 6.65 -11.87 -16.91
C TRP A 85 7.12 -10.50 -17.43
N MET A 86 8.21 -9.93 -16.90
CA MET A 86 8.65 -8.58 -17.27
C MET A 86 9.08 -8.42 -18.73
N HIS A 87 9.50 -9.48 -19.42
CA HIS A 87 9.75 -9.41 -20.87
C HIS A 87 8.50 -9.73 -21.71
N ALA A 88 7.49 -10.36 -21.11
CA ALA A 88 6.29 -10.79 -21.81
C ALA A 88 5.25 -9.66 -21.91
N THR A 89 5.15 -8.81 -20.88
CA THR A 89 4.15 -7.74 -20.82
C THR A 89 4.66 -6.51 -20.09
N GLY A 90 4.32 -5.32 -20.60
CA GLY A 90 4.59 -4.04 -19.95
C GLY A 90 3.85 -3.86 -18.63
N TRP A 91 2.74 -4.58 -18.40
CA TRP A 91 1.93 -4.49 -17.17
C TRP A 91 2.59 -5.16 -15.95
N ALA A 92 3.56 -6.06 -16.17
CA ALA A 92 4.32 -6.66 -15.07
C ALA A 92 5.24 -5.64 -14.37
N GLY A 93 5.77 -4.67 -15.11
CA GLY A 93 6.64 -3.61 -14.60
C GLY A 93 6.11 -2.86 -13.37
N PRO A 94 4.90 -2.25 -13.43
CA PRO A 94 4.32 -1.56 -12.28
C PRO A 94 4.02 -2.47 -11.09
N LEU A 95 3.75 -3.75 -11.28
CA LEU A 95 3.49 -4.70 -10.19
C LEU A 95 4.77 -5.13 -9.47
N VAL A 96 5.85 -5.37 -10.22
CA VAL A 96 7.19 -5.64 -9.66
C VAL A 96 7.66 -4.43 -8.86
N VAL A 97 7.51 -3.22 -9.41
CA VAL A 97 7.83 -1.97 -8.70
C VAL A 97 6.97 -1.80 -7.46
N LEU A 98 5.66 -2.11 -7.53
CA LEU A 98 4.77 -2.05 -6.37
C LEU A 98 5.21 -2.98 -5.24
N GLY A 99 5.55 -4.24 -5.55
CA GLY A 99 6.05 -5.19 -4.55
C GLY A 99 7.35 -4.72 -3.88
N PHE A 100 8.30 -4.21 -4.67
CA PHE A 100 9.53 -3.63 -4.15
C PHE A 100 9.25 -2.37 -3.31
N ALA A 101 8.38 -1.48 -3.80
CA ALA A 101 8.07 -0.22 -3.15
C ALA A 101 7.33 -0.44 -1.82
N GLY A 102 6.35 -1.34 -1.76
CA GLY A 102 5.65 -1.72 -0.53
C GLY A 102 6.60 -2.22 0.56
N THR A 103 7.59 -3.00 0.16
CA THR A 103 8.55 -3.61 1.08
C THR A 103 9.60 -2.61 1.57
N TRP A 104 10.16 -1.78 0.68
CA TRP A 104 11.34 -0.97 0.99
C TRP A 104 11.11 0.52 0.81
N ALA A 105 10.62 0.95 -0.36
CA ALA A 105 10.60 2.38 -0.70
C ALA A 105 9.56 3.18 0.08
N LEU A 106 8.30 2.71 0.15
CA LEU A 106 7.18 3.40 0.77
C LEU A 106 7.39 3.64 2.28
N PRO A 107 7.90 2.69 3.07
CA PRO A 107 8.31 2.96 4.44
C PRO A 107 9.35 4.07 4.57
N LEU A 108 10.37 4.07 3.71
CA LEU A 108 11.42 5.10 3.73
C LEU A 108 10.89 6.47 3.31
N LEU A 109 10.07 6.53 2.26
CA LEU A 109 9.45 7.77 1.78
C LEU A 109 8.54 8.39 2.85
N THR A 110 7.69 7.58 3.48
CA THR A 110 6.82 8.05 4.58
C THR A 110 7.65 8.50 5.79
N SER A 111 8.74 7.81 6.10
CA SER A 111 9.74 8.23 7.09
C SER A 111 10.28 9.64 6.83
N VAL A 112 10.74 9.90 5.60
CA VAL A 112 11.34 11.19 5.24
C VAL A 112 10.32 12.32 5.22
N VAL A 113 9.13 12.08 4.65
CA VAL A 113 8.12 13.12 4.47
C VAL A 113 7.37 13.38 5.77
N ALA A 114 6.75 12.35 6.38
CA ALA A 114 5.89 12.53 7.54
C ALA A 114 6.68 12.60 8.86
N GLY A 115 7.79 11.85 8.97
CA GLY A 115 8.60 11.76 10.18
C GLY A 115 9.29 13.06 10.58
N ASP A 116 9.50 14.00 9.64
CA ASP A 116 10.22 15.24 9.91
C ASP A 116 9.37 16.52 9.86
N VAL A 117 8.10 16.42 9.48
CA VAL A 117 7.22 17.59 9.27
C VAL A 117 7.01 18.46 10.52
N PHE A 118 7.01 17.84 11.71
CA PHE A 118 6.93 18.55 13.00
C PHE A 118 8.30 18.64 13.68
N ALA A 119 9.07 17.56 13.68
CA ALA A 119 10.39 17.49 14.31
C ALA A 119 11.40 18.50 13.73
N SER A 120 11.30 18.85 12.45
CA SER A 120 12.15 19.89 11.86
C SER A 120 11.91 21.28 12.46
N GLU A 121 10.67 21.61 12.82
CA GLU A 121 10.34 22.88 13.48
C GLU A 121 10.88 22.93 14.90
N ASP A 122 10.94 21.77 15.57
CA ASP A 122 11.55 21.63 16.89
C ASP A 122 13.05 21.89 16.88
N ARG A 123 13.74 21.37 15.87
CA ARG A 123 15.18 21.57 15.70
C ARG A 123 15.53 23.00 15.28
N LEU A 124 14.69 23.61 14.43
CA LEU A 124 14.91 24.97 13.93
C LEU A 124 14.32 26.06 14.84
N GLY A 125 13.54 25.70 15.86
CA GLY A 125 12.98 26.66 16.82
C GLY A 125 11.91 27.59 16.26
N THR A 126 11.21 27.18 15.19
CA THR A 126 10.30 28.05 14.41
C THR A 126 8.88 28.16 14.99
N TRP A 127 8.53 27.37 16.01
CA TRP A 127 7.18 27.31 16.58
C TRP A 127 6.60 28.65 17.01
N ARG A 128 7.41 29.51 17.62
CA ARG A 128 6.98 30.84 18.10
C ARG A 128 6.44 31.69 16.95
N HIS A 129 7.15 31.68 15.82
CA HIS A 129 6.76 32.42 14.61
C HIS A 129 5.46 31.86 14.01
N LEU A 130 5.35 30.52 13.91
CA LEU A 130 4.15 29.87 13.36
C LEU A 130 2.91 30.12 14.22
N LEU A 131 3.04 30.08 15.56
CA LEU A 131 1.93 30.32 16.47
C LEU A 131 1.48 31.78 16.45
N VAL A 132 2.39 32.74 16.36
CA VAL A 132 2.05 34.16 16.24
C VAL A 132 1.35 34.45 14.90
N ALA A 133 1.81 33.82 13.82
CA ALA A 133 1.26 34.02 12.48
C ALA A 133 -0.13 33.38 12.30
N VAL A 134 -0.28 32.10 12.67
CA VAL A 134 -1.52 31.34 12.40
C VAL A 134 -2.53 31.43 13.55
N ARG A 135 -2.05 31.63 14.80
CA ARG A 135 -2.85 31.77 16.04
C ARG A 135 -3.80 30.59 16.34
N SER A 136 -3.55 29.42 15.75
CA SER A 136 -4.36 28.21 15.99
C SER A 136 -3.55 26.92 15.77
N PRO A 137 -3.25 26.15 16.83
CA PRO A 137 -2.56 24.86 16.71
C PRO A 137 -3.31 23.87 15.81
N ARG A 138 -4.65 23.85 15.87
CA ARG A 138 -5.48 22.97 15.05
C ARG A 138 -5.25 23.18 13.55
N ARG A 139 -5.15 24.45 13.13
CA ARG A 139 -4.94 24.80 11.71
C ARG A 139 -3.53 24.50 11.26
N ILE A 140 -2.53 24.70 12.12
CA ILE A 140 -1.13 24.35 11.84
C ILE A 140 -1.02 22.84 11.63
N PHE A 141 -1.59 22.05 12.53
CA PHE A 141 -1.58 20.59 12.41
C PHE A 141 -2.24 20.13 11.10
N ALA A 142 -3.44 20.61 10.81
CA ALA A 142 -4.16 20.26 9.59
C ALA A 142 -3.39 20.64 8.32
N ALA A 143 -2.82 21.85 8.26
CA ALA A 143 -2.04 22.30 7.11
C ALA A 143 -0.81 21.41 6.87
N LYS A 144 -0.07 21.08 7.92
CA LYS A 144 1.12 20.22 7.86
C LYS A 144 0.79 18.77 7.50
N ALA A 145 -0.22 18.19 8.14
CA ALA A 145 -0.67 16.83 7.87
C ALA A 145 -1.18 16.69 6.42
N LEU A 146 -1.98 17.65 5.94
CA LEU A 146 -2.48 17.65 4.56
C LEU A 146 -1.35 17.86 3.55
N ALA A 147 -0.39 18.75 3.81
CA ALA A 147 0.76 18.95 2.92
C ALA A 147 1.63 17.68 2.83
N SER A 148 1.90 17.03 3.97
CA SER A 148 2.59 15.74 4.02
C SER A 148 1.84 14.67 3.23
N LEU A 149 0.52 14.58 3.41
CA LEU A 149 -0.34 13.64 2.68
C LEU A 149 -0.26 13.87 1.17
N THR A 150 -0.38 15.13 0.72
CA THR A 150 -0.30 15.47 -0.71
C THR A 150 1.04 15.09 -1.31
N VAL A 151 2.16 15.34 -0.62
CA VAL A 151 3.48 14.94 -1.10
C VAL A 151 3.60 13.41 -1.19
N ILE A 152 3.14 12.66 -0.18
CA ILE A 152 3.18 11.20 -0.20
C ILE A 152 2.36 10.65 -1.37
N VAL A 153 1.13 11.13 -1.56
CA VAL A 153 0.28 10.72 -2.69
C VAL A 153 0.97 11.05 -4.02
N LEU A 154 1.56 12.24 -4.16
CA LEU A 154 2.31 12.61 -5.36
C LEU A 154 3.47 11.67 -5.67
N LEU A 155 4.22 11.23 -4.64
CA LEU A 155 5.34 10.31 -4.79
C LEU A 155 4.85 8.91 -5.21
N VAL A 156 3.79 8.41 -4.59
CA VAL A 156 3.18 7.11 -4.95
C VAL A 156 2.64 7.14 -6.37
N THR A 157 1.89 8.18 -6.73
CA THR A 157 1.38 8.37 -8.10
C THR A 157 2.53 8.47 -9.10
N GLY A 158 3.61 9.18 -8.75
CA GLY A 158 4.80 9.25 -9.58
C GLY A 158 5.39 7.87 -9.88
N MET A 159 5.51 7.00 -8.86
CA MET A 159 6.02 5.65 -9.05
C MET A 159 5.09 4.78 -9.90
N ALA A 160 3.78 4.85 -9.64
CA ALA A 160 2.78 4.13 -10.42
C ALA A 160 2.82 4.54 -11.90
N CYS A 161 2.74 5.85 -12.18
CA CYS A 161 2.77 6.37 -13.55
C CYS A 161 4.11 6.07 -14.24
N SER A 162 5.23 6.29 -13.55
CA SER A 162 6.57 6.06 -14.10
C SER A 162 6.80 4.60 -14.48
N SER A 163 6.45 3.67 -13.59
CA SER A 163 6.62 2.23 -13.85
C SER A 163 5.67 1.71 -14.94
N THR A 164 4.42 2.18 -14.97
CA THR A 164 3.46 1.82 -16.03
C THR A 164 3.91 2.34 -17.39
N VAL A 165 4.24 3.63 -17.50
CA VAL A 165 4.71 4.22 -18.76
C VAL A 165 6.02 3.56 -19.21
N GLY A 166 6.94 3.32 -18.28
CA GLY A 166 8.20 2.63 -18.56
C GLY A 166 7.98 1.22 -19.10
N GLY A 167 7.09 0.44 -18.49
CA GLY A 167 6.76 -0.92 -18.94
C GLY A 167 6.09 -0.95 -20.32
N LEU A 168 5.10 -0.08 -20.53
CA LEU A 168 4.40 0.00 -21.81
C LEU A 168 5.31 0.46 -22.95
N VAL A 169 6.21 1.42 -22.70
CA VAL A 169 7.18 1.88 -23.71
C VAL A 169 8.26 0.82 -23.99
N ALA A 170 8.70 0.10 -22.96
CA ALA A 170 9.81 -0.85 -23.09
C ALA A 170 9.41 -2.22 -23.67
N VAL A 171 8.20 -2.70 -23.36
CA VAL A 171 7.76 -4.08 -23.65
C VAL A 171 6.47 -4.11 -24.46
N GLY A 172 5.61 -3.09 -24.31
CA GLY A 172 4.33 -2.99 -25.02
C GLY A 172 3.13 -3.48 -24.22
N ASP A 173 1.95 -3.34 -24.83
CA ASP A 173 0.64 -3.57 -24.24
C ASP A 173 0.14 -5.01 -24.45
N GLN A 174 0.92 -5.99 -24.01
CA GLN A 174 0.57 -7.41 -24.13
C GLN A 174 -0.29 -7.87 -22.94
N PRO A 175 -1.18 -8.88 -23.12
CA PRO A 175 -1.98 -9.44 -22.04
C PRO A 175 -1.14 -9.84 -20.82
N LEU A 176 -1.67 -9.57 -19.63
CA LEU A 176 -1.00 -9.92 -18.37
C LEU A 176 -1.42 -11.33 -17.95
N ILE A 177 -0.47 -12.12 -17.47
CA ILE A 177 -0.75 -13.45 -16.92
C ILE A 177 -0.88 -13.30 -15.40
N GLY A 178 -2.06 -13.66 -14.87
CA GLY A 178 -2.36 -13.65 -13.44
C GLY A 178 -1.52 -14.66 -12.65
N LEU A 179 -1.62 -14.63 -11.33
CA LEU A 179 -0.86 -15.52 -10.45
C LEU A 179 -1.31 -16.97 -10.53
N ASP A 180 -2.56 -17.23 -10.87
CA ASP A 180 -3.09 -18.54 -11.20
C ASP A 180 -3.01 -18.82 -12.71
N GLY A 181 -2.25 -18.04 -13.49
CA GLY A 181 -2.02 -18.28 -14.90
C GLY A 181 -3.14 -17.91 -15.86
N HIS A 182 -4.27 -17.35 -15.37
CA HIS A 182 -5.31 -16.85 -16.26
C HIS A 182 -4.81 -15.62 -17.02
N VAL A 183 -5.32 -15.42 -18.24
CA VAL A 183 -4.92 -14.30 -19.09
C VAL A 183 -5.87 -13.13 -18.86
N LEU A 184 -5.30 -11.98 -18.49
CA LEU A 184 -6.01 -10.72 -18.38
C LEU A 184 -5.80 -9.90 -19.65
N ALA A 185 -6.90 -9.42 -20.22
CA ALA A 185 -6.86 -8.46 -21.30
C ALA A 185 -6.23 -7.14 -20.81
N PRO A 186 -5.57 -6.37 -21.69
CA PRO A 186 -4.97 -5.08 -21.31
C PRO A 186 -5.92 -4.12 -20.58
N SER A 187 -7.20 -4.06 -20.98
CA SER A 187 -8.21 -3.22 -20.34
C SER A 187 -8.46 -3.60 -18.88
N ASP A 188 -8.49 -4.90 -18.60
CA ASP A 188 -8.72 -5.42 -17.25
C ASP A 188 -7.45 -5.25 -16.40
N ALA A 189 -6.29 -5.50 -17.00
CA ALA A 189 -4.99 -5.26 -16.37
C ALA A 189 -4.81 -3.80 -15.92
N VAL A 190 -5.26 -2.81 -16.71
CA VAL A 190 -5.24 -1.39 -16.30
C VAL A 190 -6.00 -1.19 -14.99
N GLY A 191 -7.22 -1.74 -14.91
CA GLY A 191 -8.09 -1.61 -13.75
C GLY A 191 -7.50 -2.25 -12.51
N GLU A 192 -6.99 -3.49 -12.64
CA GLU A 192 -6.40 -4.23 -11.52
C GLU A 192 -5.08 -3.65 -11.05
N VAL A 193 -4.21 -3.21 -11.96
CA VAL A 193 -2.94 -2.54 -11.61
C VAL A 193 -3.23 -1.23 -10.87
N LEU A 194 -4.17 -0.42 -11.37
CA LEU A 194 -4.57 0.81 -10.68
C LEU A 194 -5.13 0.51 -9.29
N LEU A 195 -6.01 -0.49 -9.19
CA LEU A 195 -6.60 -0.90 -7.92
C LEU A 195 -5.55 -1.39 -6.93
N ALA A 196 -4.55 -2.15 -7.38
CA ALA A 196 -3.44 -2.59 -6.54
C ALA A 196 -2.65 -1.41 -5.94
N TRP A 197 -2.31 -0.41 -6.76
CA TRP A 197 -1.65 0.82 -6.29
C TRP A 197 -2.52 1.63 -5.33
N VAL A 198 -3.83 1.73 -5.59
CA VAL A 198 -4.77 2.41 -4.69
C VAL A 198 -4.88 1.67 -3.36
N CYS A 199 -4.97 0.34 -3.36
CA CYS A 199 -4.99 -0.46 -2.14
C CYS A 199 -3.70 -0.31 -1.32
N ALA A 200 -2.54 -0.19 -1.97
CA ALA A 200 -1.26 0.04 -1.31
C ALA A 200 -1.13 1.44 -0.68
N LEU A 201 -2.01 2.40 -1.01
CA LEU A 201 -2.06 3.68 -0.29
C LEU A 201 -2.48 3.47 1.17
N ALA A 202 -3.41 2.57 1.48
CA ALA A 202 -3.88 2.37 2.85
C ALA A 202 -2.75 2.03 3.86
N PRO A 203 -1.89 1.02 3.63
CA PRO A 203 -0.76 0.75 4.52
C PRO A 203 0.31 1.86 4.46
N THR A 204 0.46 2.54 3.33
CA THR A 204 1.34 3.73 3.24
C THR A 204 0.87 4.86 4.15
N LEU A 205 -0.45 5.10 4.22
CA LEU A 205 -1.05 6.09 5.11
C LEU A 205 -0.90 5.70 6.58
N ALA A 206 -0.97 4.40 6.90
CA ALA A 206 -0.72 3.90 8.25
C ALA A 206 0.72 4.25 8.69
N LEU A 207 1.72 3.96 7.84
CA LEU A 207 3.11 4.30 8.11
C LEU A 207 3.35 5.82 8.18
N ALA A 208 2.70 6.59 7.29
CA ALA A 208 2.75 8.05 7.34
C ALA A 208 2.19 8.60 8.65
N ALA A 209 1.06 8.08 9.12
CA ALA A 209 0.45 8.49 10.38
C ALA A 209 1.32 8.14 11.60
N ILE A 210 1.99 6.98 11.57
CA ILE A 210 3.02 6.61 12.56
C ILE A 210 4.19 7.61 12.51
N GLY A 211 4.60 8.03 11.31
CA GLY A 211 5.62 9.07 11.12
C GLY A 211 5.20 10.41 11.73
N LEU A 212 3.97 10.85 11.48
CA LEU A 212 3.41 12.07 12.09
C LEU A 212 3.38 11.97 13.62
N LEU A 213 2.94 10.82 14.15
CA LEU A 213 2.93 10.56 15.59
C LEU A 213 4.35 10.63 16.18
N GLY A 214 5.32 9.98 15.54
CA GLY A 214 6.73 10.04 15.93
C GLY A 214 7.30 11.45 15.87
N SER A 215 6.98 12.20 14.80
CA SER A 215 7.42 13.59 14.59
C SER A 215 6.92 14.53 15.69
N VAL A 216 5.69 14.34 16.18
CA VAL A 216 5.12 15.13 17.27
C VAL A 216 5.64 14.67 18.64
N ALA A 217 5.75 13.35 18.84
CA ALA A 217 6.07 12.76 20.15
C ALA A 217 7.55 12.86 20.52
N LEU A 218 8.47 12.82 19.55
CA LEU A 218 9.91 12.73 19.79
C LEU A 218 10.62 14.10 19.76
N GLY A 219 9.88 15.18 19.53
CA GLY A 219 10.39 16.55 19.65
C GLY A 219 11.59 16.82 18.74
N ARG A 220 12.71 17.23 19.34
CA ARG A 220 13.97 17.54 18.63
C ARG A 220 14.71 16.31 18.12
N SER A 221 14.37 15.10 18.60
CA SER A 221 15.09 13.89 18.25
C SER A 221 14.87 13.52 16.78
N PRO A 222 15.94 13.18 16.02
CA PRO A 222 15.79 12.66 14.66
C PRO A 222 15.13 11.28 14.63
N MET A 223 14.90 10.62 15.77
CA MET A 223 14.23 9.31 15.86
C MET A 223 12.84 9.29 15.20
N GLY A 224 12.11 10.42 15.20
CA GLY A 224 10.81 10.52 14.51
C GLY A 224 10.90 10.24 13.00
N LEU A 225 12.06 10.55 12.40
CA LEU A 225 12.36 10.24 11.00
C LEU A 225 12.48 8.74 10.75
N LEU A 226 12.98 7.96 11.69
CA LEU A 226 13.28 6.53 11.49
C LEU A 226 12.11 5.61 11.87
N LEU A 227 11.12 6.12 12.60
CA LEU A 227 10.06 5.32 13.18
C LEU A 227 9.22 4.55 12.13
N PRO A 228 8.72 5.16 11.03
CA PRO A 228 7.99 4.41 10.00
C PRO A 228 8.79 3.26 9.39
N ALA A 229 10.05 3.50 9.03
CA ALA A 229 10.92 2.48 8.45
C ALA A 229 11.20 1.32 9.42
N LEU A 230 11.48 1.62 10.70
CA LEU A 230 11.71 0.60 11.72
C LEU A 230 10.44 -0.22 12.01
N VAL A 231 9.28 0.43 12.09
CA VAL A 231 8.00 -0.26 12.29
C VAL A 231 7.66 -1.14 11.09
N ALA A 232 7.87 -0.66 9.86
CA ALA A 232 7.66 -1.47 8.67
C ALA A 232 8.60 -2.69 8.65
N LEU A 233 9.89 -2.51 8.94
CA LEU A 233 10.86 -3.60 8.98
C LEU A 233 10.50 -4.64 10.05
N THR A 234 10.11 -4.21 11.25
CA THR A 234 9.68 -5.14 12.31
C THR A 234 8.41 -5.91 11.93
N MET A 235 7.43 -5.25 11.30
CA MET A 235 6.24 -5.93 10.78
C MET A 235 6.58 -6.91 9.66
N GLN A 236 7.51 -6.56 8.77
CA GLN A 236 7.96 -7.44 7.70
C GLN A 236 8.67 -8.68 8.25
N LEU A 237 9.57 -8.50 9.22
CA LEU A 237 10.22 -9.63 9.91
C LEU A 237 9.18 -10.51 10.61
N ALA A 238 8.17 -9.92 11.24
CA ALA A 238 7.08 -10.67 11.85
C ALA A 238 6.30 -11.51 10.80
N GLN A 239 6.08 -10.97 9.60
CA GLN A 239 5.39 -11.69 8.52
C GLN A 239 6.19 -12.87 7.94
N MET A 240 7.51 -12.89 8.12
CA MET A 240 8.34 -14.04 7.73
C MET A 240 8.17 -15.23 8.69
N LEU A 241 7.79 -15.00 9.95
CA LEU A 241 7.51 -16.07 10.91
C LEU A 241 6.19 -16.77 10.56
N PRO A 242 5.98 -18.04 10.95
CA PRO A 242 4.74 -18.79 10.77
C PRO A 242 3.64 -18.31 11.76
N LEU A 243 3.26 -17.04 11.68
CA LEU A 243 2.16 -16.46 12.46
C LEU A 243 0.79 -16.98 12.00
N PRO A 244 -0.19 -17.11 12.92
CA PRO A 244 -1.59 -17.36 12.57
C PRO A 244 -2.13 -16.30 11.61
N VAL A 245 -3.07 -16.69 10.73
CA VAL A 245 -3.65 -15.80 9.70
C VAL A 245 -4.24 -14.53 10.32
N THR A 246 -4.91 -14.66 11.46
CA THR A 246 -5.55 -13.55 12.18
C THR A 246 -4.55 -12.48 12.60
N VAL A 247 -3.37 -12.90 13.07
CA VAL A 247 -2.28 -11.99 13.47
C VAL A 247 -1.70 -11.27 12.26
N ARG A 248 -1.51 -11.98 11.14
CA ARG A 248 -1.03 -11.36 9.89
C ARG A 248 -1.98 -10.29 9.37
N LEU A 249 -3.26 -10.62 9.28
CA LEU A 249 -4.31 -9.72 8.79
C LEU A 249 -4.48 -8.48 9.69
N ALA A 250 -4.13 -8.58 10.97
CA ALA A 250 -4.15 -7.48 11.91
C ALA A 250 -2.96 -6.51 11.78
N LEU A 251 -1.90 -6.89 11.05
CA LEU A 251 -0.76 -6.04 10.77
C LEU A 251 -1.03 -5.19 9.52
N PRO A 252 -0.88 -3.85 9.58
CA PRO A 252 -1.13 -2.99 8.43
C PRO A 252 -0.22 -3.34 7.23
N GLY A 253 1.00 -3.81 7.48
CA GLY A 253 1.93 -4.23 6.42
C GLY A 253 1.38 -5.36 5.52
N TYR A 254 0.39 -6.14 5.95
CA TYR A 254 -0.14 -7.25 5.15
C TYR A 254 -0.81 -6.76 3.85
N ALA A 255 -1.37 -5.55 3.86
CA ALA A 255 -1.96 -4.95 2.66
C ALA A 255 -0.92 -4.66 1.55
N PHE A 256 0.38 -4.58 1.87
CA PHE A 256 1.45 -4.49 0.86
C PHE A 256 1.70 -5.80 0.10
N ILE A 257 1.07 -6.90 0.53
CA ILE A 257 1.18 -8.22 -0.11
C ILE A 257 -0.18 -8.67 -0.66
N ALA A 258 -1.27 -8.40 0.08
CA ALA A 258 -2.62 -8.90 -0.23
C ALA A 258 -3.21 -8.42 -1.57
N TRP A 259 -2.68 -7.36 -2.17
CA TRP A 259 -3.11 -6.87 -3.49
C TRP A 259 -2.86 -7.90 -4.60
N SER A 260 -1.92 -8.82 -4.40
CA SER A 260 -1.60 -9.91 -5.33
C SER A 260 -2.83 -10.78 -5.62
N GLY A 261 -3.73 -10.93 -4.64
CA GLY A 261 -4.99 -11.67 -4.78
C GLY A 261 -6.01 -11.04 -5.74
N LEU A 262 -5.79 -9.82 -6.24
CA LEU A 262 -6.58 -9.26 -7.35
C LEU A 262 -6.36 -10.04 -8.65
N PHE A 263 -5.14 -10.55 -8.85
CA PHE A 263 -4.71 -11.22 -10.08
C PHE A 263 -4.94 -12.74 -10.03
N THR A 264 -6.01 -13.20 -9.37
CA THR A 264 -6.42 -14.62 -9.32
C THR A 264 -7.87 -14.78 -9.75
N SER A 265 -8.24 -15.93 -10.32
CA SER A 265 -9.62 -16.27 -10.68
C SER A 265 -10.13 -17.46 -9.85
N PRO A 266 -11.05 -17.25 -8.90
CA PRO A 266 -11.68 -15.99 -8.50
C PRO A 266 -10.74 -15.07 -7.70
N ALA A 267 -11.03 -13.76 -7.72
CA ALA A 267 -10.24 -12.77 -6.98
C ALA A 267 -10.37 -12.93 -5.46
N GLN A 268 -9.24 -12.97 -4.76
CA GLN A 268 -9.15 -13.14 -3.31
C GLN A 268 -9.32 -11.80 -2.57
N LEU A 269 -10.52 -11.23 -2.64
CA LEU A 269 -10.81 -9.89 -2.07
C LEU A 269 -10.87 -9.87 -0.54
N GLY A 270 -11.17 -11.00 0.11
CA GLY A 270 -11.35 -11.08 1.56
C GLY A 270 -10.13 -10.58 2.35
N PRO A 271 -8.94 -11.21 2.16
CA PRO A 271 -7.70 -10.78 2.81
C PRO A 271 -7.33 -9.31 2.50
N LEU A 272 -7.54 -8.87 1.26
CA LEU A 272 -7.27 -7.52 0.81
C LEU A 272 -8.11 -6.47 1.55
N LEU A 273 -9.43 -6.67 1.60
CA LEU A 273 -10.35 -5.74 2.26
C LEU A 273 -10.08 -5.64 3.77
N VAL A 274 -9.76 -6.77 4.42
CA VAL A 274 -9.36 -6.78 5.83
C VAL A 274 -8.08 -5.97 6.03
N GLY A 275 -7.04 -6.25 5.23
CA GLY A 275 -5.75 -5.53 5.33
C GLY A 275 -5.88 -4.03 5.08
N VAL A 276 -6.67 -3.61 4.09
CA VAL A 276 -6.95 -2.19 3.80
C VAL A 276 -7.70 -1.55 4.98
N THR A 277 -8.74 -2.20 5.50
CA THR A 277 -9.53 -1.68 6.61
C THR A 277 -8.68 -1.51 7.86
N VAL A 278 -7.90 -2.54 8.23
CA VAL A 278 -6.96 -2.49 9.36
C VAL A 278 -5.96 -1.35 9.17
N SER A 279 -5.38 -1.21 7.98
CA SER A 279 -4.43 -0.13 7.69
C SER A 279 -5.05 1.27 7.85
N LEU A 280 -6.29 1.46 7.39
CA LEU A 280 -7.01 2.73 7.57
C LEU A 280 -7.32 3.03 9.04
N VAL A 281 -7.71 2.01 9.83
CA VAL A 281 -7.92 2.17 11.28
C VAL A 281 -6.62 2.57 11.97
N TRP A 282 -5.49 1.97 11.61
CA TRP A 282 -4.16 2.37 12.09
C TRP A 282 -3.83 3.82 11.69
N ALA A 283 -4.07 4.20 10.44
CA ALA A 283 -3.82 5.56 9.95
C ALA A 283 -4.64 6.61 10.72
N VAL A 284 -5.94 6.37 10.91
CA VAL A 284 -6.82 7.27 11.66
C VAL A 284 -6.38 7.35 13.12
N THR A 285 -6.15 6.21 13.78
CA THR A 285 -5.80 6.16 15.20
C THR A 285 -4.47 6.88 15.47
N ALA A 286 -3.42 6.59 14.69
CA ALA A 286 -2.13 7.25 14.85
C ALA A 286 -2.21 8.76 14.55
N THR A 287 -2.99 9.17 13.55
CA THR A 287 -3.19 10.60 13.24
C THR A 287 -3.95 11.32 14.35
N VAL A 288 -4.99 10.71 14.91
CA VAL A 288 -5.75 11.27 16.05
C VAL A 288 -4.87 11.39 17.28
N LEU A 289 -4.05 10.39 17.59
CA LEU A 289 -3.09 10.46 18.70
C LEU A 289 -2.07 11.57 18.49
N ALA A 290 -1.51 11.70 17.28
CA ALA A 290 -0.59 12.77 16.92
C ALA A 290 -1.26 14.15 17.13
N TYR A 291 -2.51 14.30 16.69
CA TYR A 291 -3.29 15.52 16.86
C TYR A 291 -3.54 15.84 18.35
N LEU A 292 -3.98 14.87 19.14
CA LEU A 292 -4.25 15.07 20.56
C LEU A 292 -2.99 15.41 21.35
N LEU A 293 -1.86 14.75 21.06
CA LEU A 293 -0.55 15.08 21.64
C LEU A 293 -0.10 16.48 21.24
N PHE A 294 -0.29 16.86 19.97
CA PHE A 294 0.06 18.18 19.48
C PHE A 294 -0.77 19.29 20.14
N LEU A 295 -2.06 19.07 20.36
CA LEU A 295 -2.93 20.06 21.03
C LEU A 295 -2.63 20.24 22.51
N ARG A 296 -2.12 19.21 23.17
CA ARG A 296 -1.73 19.25 24.59
C ARG A 296 -0.30 19.73 24.80
N ARG A 297 0.42 20.00 23.72
CA ARG A 297 1.83 20.40 23.76
C ARG A 297 1.97 21.81 24.32
N ASP A 298 2.90 21.98 25.25
CA ASP A 298 3.33 23.30 25.71
C ASP A 298 4.38 23.88 24.75
N PHE A 299 4.11 25.08 24.24
CA PHE A 299 4.99 25.81 23.32
C PHE A 299 5.75 26.94 24.02
N THR A 300 5.47 27.20 25.29
CA THR A 300 6.04 28.33 26.05
C THR A 300 7.38 27.98 26.66
N ASN A 301 7.60 26.72 27.05
CA ASN A 301 8.83 26.26 27.68
C ASN A 301 9.93 25.92 26.64
N PRO A 302 11.05 26.67 26.56
CA PRO A 302 12.14 26.40 25.63
C PRO A 302 12.96 25.14 25.97
N SER A 303 12.85 24.61 27.20
CA SER A 303 13.47 23.35 27.64
C SER A 303 12.61 22.12 27.37
N TYR A 304 11.46 22.28 26.69
CA TYR A 304 10.59 21.18 26.34
C TYR A 304 11.22 20.30 25.23
N ASP A 305 11.77 19.15 25.63
CA ASP A 305 12.36 18.15 24.71
C ASP A 305 11.34 17.09 24.23
N GLY A 306 10.05 17.31 24.46
CA GLY A 306 8.96 16.39 24.13
C GLY A 306 8.21 15.90 25.38
N PRO A 307 7.14 15.10 25.23
CA PRO A 307 6.30 14.67 26.36
C PRO A 307 6.95 13.64 27.31
N GLY A 308 8.26 13.34 27.19
CA GLY A 308 8.98 12.42 28.07
C GLY A 308 8.27 11.05 28.23
N ARG A 309 8.09 10.60 29.48
CA ARG A 309 7.40 9.33 29.83
C ARG A 309 5.93 9.27 29.37
N ARG A 310 5.28 10.43 29.17
CA ARG A 310 3.90 10.51 28.64
C ARG A 310 3.86 10.27 27.13
N ALA A 311 4.93 10.56 26.40
CA ALA A 311 5.04 10.27 24.97
C ALA A 311 5.07 8.77 24.72
N LEU A 312 5.81 8.04 25.55
CA LEU A 312 5.89 6.57 25.48
C LEU A 312 4.54 5.93 25.81
N THR A 313 3.91 6.35 26.90
CA THR A 313 2.63 5.76 27.35
C THR A 313 1.44 6.15 26.46
N LEU A 314 1.33 7.41 26.02
CA LEU A 314 0.22 7.85 25.15
C LEU A 314 0.48 7.61 23.65
N GLY A 315 1.75 7.42 23.25
CA GLY A 315 2.13 7.20 21.86
C GLY A 315 2.30 5.72 21.48
N VAL A 316 2.76 4.86 22.41
CA VAL A 316 3.02 3.43 22.12
C VAL A 316 1.91 2.51 22.61
N LEU A 317 1.32 2.79 23.77
CA LEU A 317 0.31 1.92 24.37
C LEU A 317 -0.97 1.84 23.50
N PRO A 318 -1.51 2.94 22.94
CA PRO A 318 -2.72 2.83 22.12
C PRO A 318 -2.52 2.06 20.80
N PRO A 319 -1.42 2.20 20.03
CA PRO A 319 -1.13 1.31 18.90
C PRO A 319 -1.01 -0.18 19.28
N VAL A 320 -0.42 -0.47 20.44
CA VAL A 320 -0.34 -1.86 20.95
C VAL A 320 -1.73 -2.38 21.31
N CYS A 321 -2.54 -1.59 22.02
CA CYS A 321 -3.94 -1.95 22.29
C CYS A 321 -4.74 -2.11 21.00
N LEU A 322 -4.51 -1.24 20.00
CA LEU A 322 -5.16 -1.35 18.71
C LEU A 322 -4.78 -2.68 18.03
N LEU A 323 -3.50 -3.06 18.04
CA LEU A 323 -3.06 -4.35 17.50
C LEU A 323 -3.78 -5.51 18.18
N VAL A 324 -3.86 -5.51 19.51
CA VAL A 324 -4.55 -6.58 20.26
C VAL A 324 -6.04 -6.62 19.89
N LEU A 325 -6.70 -5.45 19.82
CA LEU A 325 -8.11 -5.35 19.47
C LEU A 325 -8.38 -5.79 18.03
N THR A 326 -7.51 -5.44 17.07
CA THR A 326 -7.67 -5.88 15.67
C THR A 326 -7.44 -7.38 15.55
N VAL A 327 -6.47 -7.95 16.25
CA VAL A 327 -6.27 -9.41 16.32
C VAL A 327 -7.51 -10.10 16.86
N VAL A 328 -8.08 -9.63 17.97
CA VAL A 328 -9.30 -10.21 18.56
C VAL A 328 -10.49 -10.07 17.62
N ALA A 329 -10.69 -8.89 17.01
CA ALA A 329 -11.81 -8.66 16.10
C ALA A 329 -11.72 -9.55 14.85
N VAL A 330 -10.53 -9.69 14.25
CA VAL A 330 -10.30 -10.56 13.09
C VAL A 330 -10.50 -12.03 13.49
N ALA A 331 -10.01 -12.45 14.65
CA ALA A 331 -10.20 -13.82 15.14
C ALA A 331 -11.67 -14.18 15.38
N VAL A 332 -12.47 -13.25 15.90
CA VAL A 332 -13.92 -13.44 16.10
C VAL A 332 -14.66 -13.49 14.76
N ALA A 333 -14.34 -12.59 13.82
CA ALA A 333 -15.02 -12.51 12.54
C ALA A 333 -14.66 -13.67 11.58
N ARG A 334 -13.44 -14.20 11.71
CA ARG A 334 -12.88 -15.25 10.86
C ARG A 334 -12.11 -16.24 11.74
N PRO A 335 -12.77 -17.27 12.31
CA PRO A 335 -12.12 -18.25 13.15
C PRO A 335 -11.16 -19.11 12.32
N SER A 336 -9.90 -18.68 12.22
CA SER A 336 -8.78 -19.48 11.73
C SER A 336 -7.62 -19.36 12.73
N MET A 337 -7.47 -20.36 13.60
CA MET A 337 -6.37 -20.41 14.56
C MET A 337 -5.07 -20.95 13.96
N GLY A 338 -5.12 -21.53 12.76
CA GLY A 338 -3.98 -22.10 12.04
C GLY A 338 -3.36 -21.16 10.99
N SER A 339 -2.51 -21.74 10.15
CA SER A 339 -1.84 -21.06 9.03
C SER A 339 -2.79 -20.66 7.89
N GLY A 340 -4.01 -21.20 7.86
CA GLY A 340 -4.96 -21.03 6.75
C GLY A 340 -4.60 -21.81 5.49
N ILE A 341 -3.47 -22.53 5.53
CA ILE A 341 -2.95 -23.37 4.45
C ILE A 341 -3.30 -24.82 4.80
N ASP A 342 -4.27 -25.37 4.10
CA ASP A 342 -4.66 -26.77 4.17
C ASP A 342 -4.42 -27.47 2.83
N GLN A 343 -4.24 -28.80 2.90
CA GLN A 343 -4.01 -29.67 1.74
C GLN A 343 -5.03 -29.44 0.62
N GLY A 344 -6.32 -29.35 0.96
CA GLY A 344 -7.40 -29.19 -0.02
C GLY A 344 -7.35 -27.86 -0.77
N LYS A 345 -6.95 -26.77 -0.10
CA LYS A 345 -6.71 -25.48 -0.76
C LYS A 345 -5.48 -25.49 -1.66
N VAL A 346 -4.38 -26.10 -1.22
CA VAL A 346 -3.17 -26.24 -2.04
C VAL A 346 -3.49 -27.02 -3.31
N GLN A 347 -4.16 -28.17 -3.18
CA GLN A 347 -4.59 -29.00 -4.31
C GLN A 347 -5.47 -28.23 -5.31
N ARG A 348 -6.47 -27.49 -4.83
CA ARG A 348 -7.32 -26.66 -5.69
C ARG A 348 -6.53 -25.57 -6.40
N SER A 349 -5.69 -24.84 -5.68
CA SER A 349 -4.89 -23.75 -6.25
C SER A 349 -3.95 -24.25 -7.35
N VAL A 350 -3.25 -25.37 -7.12
CA VAL A 350 -2.32 -25.96 -8.09
C VAL A 350 -3.07 -26.47 -9.32
N ALA A 351 -4.22 -27.15 -9.12
CA ALA A 351 -5.03 -27.64 -10.22
C ALA A 351 -5.55 -26.50 -11.12
N THR A 352 -6.05 -25.42 -10.51
CA THR A 352 -6.51 -24.22 -11.23
C THR A 352 -5.36 -23.57 -12.00
N ALA A 353 -4.22 -23.33 -11.34
CA ALA A 353 -3.06 -22.72 -11.97
C ALA A 353 -2.55 -23.53 -13.18
N PHE A 354 -2.43 -24.85 -13.00
CA PHE A 354 -2.02 -25.74 -14.07
C PHE A 354 -3.02 -25.73 -15.24
N ALA A 355 -4.33 -25.74 -14.97
CA ALA A 355 -5.35 -25.73 -16.01
C ALA A 355 -5.27 -24.48 -16.90
N HIS A 356 -5.06 -23.31 -16.31
CA HIS A 356 -4.89 -22.06 -17.06
C HIS A 356 -3.59 -22.05 -17.86
N LEU A 357 -2.45 -22.38 -17.23
CA LEU A 357 -1.14 -22.36 -17.88
C LEU A 357 -1.02 -23.42 -18.99
N TYR A 358 -1.70 -24.56 -18.86
CA TYR A 358 -1.75 -25.57 -19.90
C TYR A 358 -2.42 -25.06 -21.18
N ARG A 359 -3.49 -24.27 -21.05
CA ARG A 359 -4.15 -23.63 -22.20
C ARG A 359 -3.21 -22.64 -22.88
N LEU A 360 -2.50 -21.82 -22.10
CA LEU A 360 -1.51 -20.89 -22.62
C LEU A 360 -0.39 -21.62 -23.38
N GLN A 361 0.17 -22.69 -22.80
CA GLN A 361 1.19 -23.49 -23.48
C GLN A 361 0.66 -24.14 -24.77
N THR A 362 -0.58 -24.65 -24.74
CA THR A 362 -1.25 -25.26 -25.90
C THR A 362 -1.36 -24.27 -27.04
N GLU A 363 -1.73 -23.03 -26.75
CA GLU A 363 -1.78 -21.94 -27.73
C GLU A 363 -0.38 -21.60 -28.28
N GLN A 364 0.62 -21.42 -27.42
CA GLN A 364 2.01 -21.11 -27.81
C GLN A 364 2.64 -22.20 -28.70
N LEU A 365 2.26 -23.46 -28.48
CA LEU A 365 2.72 -24.61 -29.24
C LEU A 365 1.83 -24.93 -30.46
N ASN A 366 0.80 -24.12 -30.72
CA ASN A 366 -0.17 -24.30 -31.79
C ASN A 366 -0.83 -25.71 -31.78
N ARG A 367 -1.13 -26.21 -30.58
CA ARG A 367 -1.85 -27.47 -30.34
C ARG A 367 -3.37 -27.24 -30.39
N PRO A 368 -4.20 -28.28 -30.60
CA PRO A 368 -5.65 -28.14 -30.59
C PRO A 368 -6.17 -27.51 -29.30
N ALA A 369 -7.03 -26.51 -29.41
CA ALA A 369 -7.58 -25.79 -28.26
C ALA A 369 -8.36 -26.73 -27.34
N VAL A 370 -8.12 -26.60 -26.03
CA VAL A 370 -8.82 -27.31 -24.96
C VAL A 370 -9.33 -26.32 -23.93
N THR A 371 -10.47 -26.64 -23.33
CA THR A 371 -11.08 -25.86 -22.23
C THR A 371 -10.68 -26.46 -20.88
N GLU A 372 -10.67 -25.65 -19.81
CA GLU A 372 -10.42 -26.11 -18.44
C GLU A 372 -11.38 -27.24 -18.02
N ALA A 373 -12.65 -27.12 -18.40
CA ALA A 373 -13.67 -28.13 -18.11
C ALA A 373 -13.38 -29.47 -18.80
N GLN A 374 -12.77 -29.45 -20.00
CA GLN A 374 -12.34 -30.67 -20.68
C GLN A 374 -11.09 -31.28 -20.03
N LEU A 375 -10.16 -30.44 -19.57
CA LEU A 375 -8.92 -30.87 -18.94
C LEU A 375 -9.16 -31.65 -17.65
N ARG A 376 -10.23 -31.34 -16.90
CA ARG A 376 -10.57 -32.01 -15.63
C ARG A 376 -9.34 -32.18 -14.74
N VAL A 377 -8.58 -31.09 -14.57
CA VAL A 377 -7.32 -31.09 -13.83
C VAL A 377 -7.60 -31.35 -12.36
N THR A 378 -6.84 -32.27 -11.78
CA THR A 378 -6.83 -32.54 -10.34
C THR A 378 -5.39 -32.55 -9.85
N ALA A 379 -5.18 -32.21 -8.58
CA ALA A 379 -3.86 -32.28 -7.96
C ALA A 379 -3.95 -33.08 -6.67
N ALA A 380 -3.03 -34.02 -6.49
CA ALA A 380 -2.81 -34.74 -5.24
C ALA A 380 -1.51 -34.20 -4.63
N CYS A 381 -1.65 -33.38 -3.59
CA CYS A 381 -0.53 -32.74 -2.90
C CYS A 381 -0.34 -33.33 -1.51
N ASP A 382 0.90 -33.65 -1.14
CA ASP A 382 1.28 -34.10 0.19
C ASP A 382 2.46 -33.26 0.71
N LYS A 383 2.59 -33.19 2.04
CA LYS A 383 3.67 -32.47 2.73
C LYS A 383 4.53 -33.44 3.53
N GLY A 384 5.84 -33.23 3.57
CA GLY A 384 6.75 -33.98 4.44
C GLY A 384 6.79 -35.49 4.17
N ALA A 385 6.56 -35.90 2.92
CA ALA A 385 6.44 -37.30 2.50
C ALA A 385 5.40 -38.12 3.29
N GLY A 386 4.28 -37.48 3.66
CA GLY A 386 3.17 -38.13 4.37
C GLY A 386 3.39 -38.29 5.88
N ARG A 387 4.46 -37.70 6.44
CA ARG A 387 4.71 -37.68 7.88
C ARG A 387 4.05 -36.47 8.54
N GLY A 388 2.81 -36.64 9.01
CA GLY A 388 2.06 -35.62 9.75
C GLY A 388 0.91 -35.01 8.96
N ALA A 389 0.24 -34.01 9.55
CA ALA A 389 -0.83 -33.28 8.88
C ALA A 389 -0.25 -32.41 7.75
N ALA A 390 -0.81 -32.50 6.54
CA ALA A 390 -0.40 -31.71 5.39
C ALA A 390 -0.93 -30.27 5.50
N GLU A 391 -0.30 -29.47 6.36
CA GLU A 391 -0.71 -28.11 6.68
C GLU A 391 0.48 -27.15 6.83
N GLY A 392 0.23 -25.87 6.52
CA GLY A 392 1.19 -24.78 6.76
C GLY A 392 2.29 -24.60 5.71
N PRO A 393 3.08 -23.52 5.83
CA PRO A 393 4.14 -23.19 4.87
C PRO A 393 5.32 -24.17 4.91
N GLY A 394 6.14 -24.16 3.86
CA GLY A 394 7.32 -25.01 3.72
C GLY A 394 7.68 -25.30 2.27
N ASN A 395 8.89 -25.81 2.06
CA ASN A 395 9.44 -26.24 0.77
C ASN A 395 9.36 -27.76 0.55
N ASP A 396 8.56 -28.44 1.37
CA ASP A 396 8.42 -29.89 1.44
C ASP A 396 7.07 -30.38 0.91
N TRP A 397 6.39 -29.54 0.13
CA TRP A 397 5.16 -29.86 -0.57
C TRP A 397 5.47 -30.51 -1.92
N ARG A 398 4.83 -31.65 -2.20
CA ARG A 398 4.92 -32.34 -3.49
C ARG A 398 3.53 -32.58 -4.02
N CYS A 399 3.28 -32.11 -5.23
CA CYS A 399 1.99 -32.24 -5.91
C CYS A 399 2.13 -33.08 -7.18
N VAL A 400 1.24 -34.05 -7.35
CA VAL A 400 1.04 -34.78 -8.61
C VAL A 400 -0.22 -34.25 -9.27
N VAL A 401 -0.05 -33.56 -10.39
CA VAL A 401 -1.14 -33.00 -11.19
C VAL A 401 -1.53 -34.02 -12.25
N THR A 402 -2.82 -34.28 -12.37
CA THR A 402 -3.42 -35.21 -13.33
C THR A 402 -4.43 -34.47 -14.20
N TRP A 403 -4.35 -34.61 -15.52
CA TRP A 403 -5.30 -34.00 -16.46
C TRP A 403 -5.69 -34.98 -17.57
N HIS A 404 -6.80 -34.67 -18.24
CA HIS A 404 -7.38 -35.48 -19.30
C HIS A 404 -7.44 -34.68 -20.61
N LEU A 405 -7.17 -35.33 -21.74
CA LEU A 405 -7.29 -34.70 -23.06
C LEU A 405 -8.44 -35.33 -23.85
N PRO A 406 -9.22 -34.54 -24.60
CA PRO A 406 -10.23 -35.08 -25.50
C PRO A 406 -9.62 -36.10 -26.48
N GLY A 407 -10.21 -37.28 -26.59
CA GLY A 407 -9.75 -38.33 -27.50
C GLY A 407 -8.56 -39.17 -26.99
N VAL A 408 -8.05 -38.91 -25.78
CA VAL A 408 -6.96 -39.69 -25.16
C VAL A 408 -7.50 -40.42 -23.92
N GLN A 409 -7.31 -41.74 -23.85
CA GLN A 409 -7.79 -42.56 -22.74
C GLN A 409 -6.90 -42.49 -21.50
N ALA A 410 -5.58 -42.35 -21.68
CA ALA A 410 -4.64 -42.26 -20.58
C ALA A 410 -4.58 -40.81 -20.05
N PRO A 411 -4.69 -40.58 -18.73
CA PRO A 411 -4.48 -39.26 -18.15
C PRO A 411 -3.01 -38.86 -18.26
N GLY A 412 -2.77 -37.58 -18.50
CA GLY A 412 -1.45 -36.99 -18.37
C GLY A 412 -1.14 -36.73 -16.89
N THR A 413 0.13 -36.87 -16.50
CA THR A 413 0.58 -36.61 -15.14
C THR A 413 1.86 -35.78 -15.13
N ALA A 414 1.95 -34.82 -14.21
CA ALA A 414 3.13 -34.00 -14.00
C ALA A 414 3.35 -33.81 -12.50
N ILE A 415 4.62 -33.73 -12.09
CA ILE A 415 4.99 -33.59 -10.69
C ILE A 415 5.54 -32.19 -10.48
N TYR A 416 5.16 -31.58 -9.37
CA TYR A 416 5.65 -30.29 -8.91
C TYR A 416 6.16 -30.37 -7.47
N GLN A 417 7.30 -29.75 -7.21
CA GLN A 417 7.77 -29.42 -5.88
C GLN A 417 7.39 -27.98 -5.57
N LEU A 418 6.80 -27.73 -4.40
CA LEU A 418 6.27 -26.42 -4.04
C LEU A 418 7.09 -25.83 -2.89
N ASP A 419 7.51 -24.58 -3.08
CA ASP A 419 7.95 -23.72 -1.99
C ASP A 419 6.83 -22.75 -1.63
N LEU A 420 6.17 -23.00 -0.50
CA LEU A 420 4.98 -22.30 -0.05
C LEU A 420 5.31 -21.39 1.14
N THR A 421 5.20 -20.08 0.93
CA THR A 421 5.44 -19.07 1.95
C THR A 421 4.22 -18.88 2.86
N SER A 422 4.47 -18.27 4.01
CA SER A 422 3.51 -18.20 5.10
C SER A 422 2.37 -17.19 4.88
N ASP A 423 2.48 -16.37 3.84
CA ASP A 423 1.44 -15.49 3.27
C ASP A 423 0.55 -16.17 2.22
N GLY A 424 0.78 -17.46 1.92
CA GLY A 424 -0.04 -18.26 1.00
C GLY A 424 0.51 -18.37 -0.42
N ARG A 425 1.54 -17.59 -0.77
CA ARG A 425 2.18 -17.67 -2.09
C ARG A 425 3.01 -18.95 -2.21
N TYR A 426 3.01 -19.59 -3.38
CA TYR A 426 3.97 -20.63 -3.69
C TYR A 426 4.64 -20.43 -5.03
N MET A 427 5.84 -21.02 -5.14
CA MET A 427 6.48 -21.33 -6.41
C MET A 427 6.40 -22.84 -6.63
N ALA A 428 5.84 -23.27 -7.74
CA ALA A 428 5.79 -24.66 -8.16
C ALA A 428 6.88 -24.92 -9.21
N ASP A 429 7.82 -25.80 -8.89
CA ASP A 429 8.91 -26.23 -9.76
C ASP A 429 8.62 -27.61 -10.35
N GLY A 430 8.62 -27.70 -11.68
CA GLY A 430 8.23 -28.86 -12.45
C GLY A 430 9.33 -29.91 -12.53
N ASP A 431 9.02 -31.11 -12.04
CA ASP A 431 9.90 -32.30 -12.08
C ASP A 431 9.16 -33.43 -12.83
N GLY A 432 8.69 -33.15 -14.04
CA GLY A 432 7.84 -34.06 -14.80
C GLY A 432 8.25 -34.23 -16.28
N PRO A 433 7.36 -34.82 -17.10
CA PRO A 433 7.72 -35.25 -18.45
C PRO A 433 8.19 -34.09 -19.33
N LYS A 434 9.18 -34.38 -20.18
CA LYS A 434 9.85 -33.41 -21.08
C LYS A 434 8.87 -32.64 -21.96
N GLU A 435 7.73 -33.26 -22.28
CA GLU A 435 6.71 -32.74 -23.17
C GLU A 435 5.81 -31.66 -22.53
N VAL A 436 5.88 -31.51 -21.20
CA VAL A 436 5.00 -30.63 -20.42
C VAL A 436 5.80 -29.67 -19.54
N ASN A 437 6.52 -30.17 -18.53
CA ASN A 437 7.20 -29.35 -17.52
C ASN A 437 8.69 -29.70 -17.36
N GLY A 438 9.24 -30.63 -18.14
CA GLY A 438 10.65 -31.06 -18.02
C GLY A 438 11.70 -30.17 -18.70
N TYR A 439 11.32 -29.08 -19.40
CA TYR A 439 12.24 -28.14 -20.03
C TYR A 439 11.83 -26.68 -19.84
N PHE A 440 12.83 -25.82 -19.62
CA PHE A 440 12.66 -24.37 -19.43
C PHE A 440 12.13 -23.64 -20.67
N LEU A 441 12.51 -24.09 -21.87
CA LEU A 441 12.08 -23.47 -23.13
C LEU A 441 11.16 -24.41 -23.91
N VAL A 442 10.14 -23.82 -24.52
CA VAL A 442 9.28 -24.44 -25.52
C VAL A 442 9.54 -23.81 -26.89
N ARG A 443 9.57 -24.63 -27.93
CA ARG A 443 9.73 -24.13 -29.30
C ARG A 443 8.40 -23.65 -29.83
N THR A 444 8.24 -22.34 -29.96
CA THR A 444 7.06 -21.71 -30.57
C THR A 444 7.33 -21.40 -32.05
N PRO A 445 6.29 -21.15 -32.87
CA PRO A 445 6.46 -20.71 -34.25
C PRO A 445 7.29 -19.43 -34.41
N THR A 446 7.32 -18.57 -33.38
CA THR A 446 8.04 -17.28 -33.38
C THR A 446 9.44 -17.36 -32.76
N GLY A 447 9.86 -18.51 -32.24
CA GLY A 447 11.15 -18.70 -31.57
C GLY A 447 11.06 -19.53 -30.29
N ASP A 448 12.16 -19.68 -29.57
CA ASP A 448 12.14 -20.29 -28.24
C ASP A 448 11.49 -19.33 -27.24
N ALA A 449 10.52 -19.82 -26.46
CA ALA A 449 9.85 -19.06 -25.41
C ALA A 449 9.95 -19.79 -24.07
N PRO A 450 9.93 -19.08 -22.92
CA PRO A 450 9.85 -19.71 -21.61
C PRO A 450 8.61 -20.61 -21.51
N ASN A 451 8.80 -21.81 -20.99
CA ASN A 451 7.74 -22.77 -20.76
C ASN A 451 6.91 -22.34 -19.54
N PRO A 452 5.62 -21.96 -19.70
CA PRO A 452 4.79 -21.51 -18.58
C PRO A 452 4.52 -22.61 -17.55
N LEU A 453 4.68 -23.89 -17.90
CA LEU A 453 4.47 -25.03 -17.00
C LEU A 453 5.75 -25.56 -16.37
N TRP A 454 6.94 -25.07 -16.75
CA TRP A 454 8.20 -25.49 -16.14
C TRP A 454 8.29 -25.02 -14.69
N GLN A 455 8.02 -23.73 -14.47
CA GLN A 455 7.96 -23.15 -13.13
C GLN A 455 6.94 -22.02 -13.13
N PHE A 456 6.06 -22.00 -12.13
CA PHE A 456 5.02 -20.98 -12.02
C PHE A 456 4.78 -20.57 -10.57
N ASP A 457 4.32 -19.33 -10.39
CA ASP A 457 3.82 -18.86 -9.10
C ASP A 457 2.35 -19.23 -8.94
N GLY A 458 1.87 -19.27 -7.70
CA GLY A 458 0.44 -19.32 -7.38
C GLY A 458 0.17 -18.81 -5.98
N ASN A 459 -1.10 -18.76 -5.59
CA ASN A 459 -1.50 -18.26 -4.28
C ASN A 459 -2.66 -19.04 -3.66
N VAL A 460 -2.47 -19.47 -2.42
CA VAL A 460 -3.46 -20.21 -1.63
C VAL A 460 -4.33 -19.24 -0.83
N GLU A 461 -5.64 -19.36 -0.98
CA GLU A 461 -6.58 -18.51 -0.24
C GLU A 461 -6.55 -18.80 1.26
N LEU A 462 -5.97 -17.91 2.07
CA LEU A 462 -5.79 -18.16 3.51
C LEU A 462 -7.10 -18.18 4.31
N LEU A 463 -8.11 -17.43 3.87
CA LEU A 463 -9.42 -17.39 4.52
C LEU A 463 -10.34 -18.44 3.88
N SER A 464 -11.14 -19.12 4.68
CA SER A 464 -12.23 -19.93 4.15
C SER A 464 -13.29 -19.01 3.55
N THR A 465 -13.54 -19.17 2.24
CA THR A 465 -14.73 -18.61 1.59
C THR A 465 -15.95 -19.37 2.08
N THR A 466 -16.87 -18.69 2.77
CA THR A 466 -18.22 -19.23 2.96
C THR A 466 -18.78 -19.50 1.57
N PRO A 467 -19.26 -20.71 1.26
CA PRO A 467 -19.86 -20.96 -0.05
C PRO A 467 -20.98 -19.96 -0.26
N LYS A 468 -20.95 -19.24 -1.39
CA LYS A 468 -22.14 -18.54 -1.87
C LYS A 468 -23.16 -19.63 -2.17
N GLY A 469 -24.15 -19.75 -1.30
CA GLY A 469 -25.32 -20.61 -1.51
C GLY A 469 -26.18 -20.11 -2.65
#